data_AF-A0A5C3N381-F1
#
_entry.id   AF-A0A5C3N381-F1
#
_cell.length_a   1.000
_cell.length_b   1.000
_cell.length_c   1.000
_cell.angle_alpha   90.00
_cell.angle_beta   90.00
_cell.angle_gamma   90.00
#
_symmetry.space_group_name_H-M   'P 1'
#
loop_
_entity.id
_entity.type
_entity.pdbx_description
1 polymer ?
#
loop_
_entity_poly.entity_id
_entity_poly.type
_entity_poly.pdbx_seq_one_letter_code
_entity_poly.pdbx_strand_id
1 'polypeptide(L)'
;YYDVMTMIKNAYFCVAKAMSANPNGKFYLILLGTDSLETLFGIVRTMVGNDTNTDQLQLSSRLTTASLCSSLLQLHPEWDQGPRRLKLPTLCSGDGVVARKYDHINPSSWKGDVSLNRVVLLTSWQLG
;
A
#
# COMPACT_ATOMS: atom_id res chain seq x y z
N TYR A 1 -10.37 -11.83 16.48
CA TYR A 1 -10.28 -10.78 17.53
C TYR A 1 -8.83 -10.47 17.88
N TYR A 2 -8.01 -11.48 18.23
CA TYR A 2 -6.59 -11.31 18.54
C TYR A 2 -5.80 -10.59 17.42
N ASP A 3 -5.98 -10.99 16.16
CA ASP A 3 -5.21 -10.40 15.05
C ASP A 3 -5.50 -8.91 14.86
N VAL A 4 -6.76 -8.49 14.98
CA VAL A 4 -7.16 -7.08 14.90
C VAL A 4 -6.57 -6.28 16.06
N MET A 5 -6.57 -6.84 17.28
CA MET A 5 -5.94 -6.21 18.43
C MET A 5 -4.43 -6.04 18.25
N THR A 6 -3.77 -7.07 17.73
CA THR A 6 -2.33 -7.04 17.44
C THR A 6 -2.02 -6.04 16.33
N MET A 7 -2.86 -5.97 15.29
CA MET A 7 -2.74 -5.00 14.20
C MET A 7 -2.82 -3.56 14.74
N ILE A 8 -3.83 -3.25 15.58
CA ILE A 8 -4.00 -1.92 16.18
C ILE A 8 -2.79 -1.55 17.05
N LYS A 9 -2.32 -2.48 17.90
CA LYS A 9 -1.13 -2.25 18.74
C LYS A 9 0.12 -2.01 17.90
N ASN A 10 0.33 -2.80 16.84
CA ASN A 10 1.46 -2.62 15.93
C ASN A 10 1.41 -1.25 15.26
N ALA A 11 0.24 -0.83 14.76
CA ALA A 11 0.08 0.50 14.17
C ALA A 11 0.48 1.61 15.15
N TYR A 12 0.03 1.52 16.40
CA TYR A 12 0.40 2.47 17.46
C TYR A 12 1.91 2.51 17.73
N PHE A 13 2.55 1.35 17.88
CA PHE A 13 4.02 1.28 18.07
C PHE A 13 4.79 1.78 16.85
N CYS A 14 4.32 1.52 15.63
CA CYS A 14 4.95 2.01 14.40
C CYS A 14 4.90 3.54 14.32
N VAL A 15 3.77 4.17 14.68
CA VAL A 15 3.66 5.63 14.77
C VAL A 15 4.65 6.17 15.80
N ALA A 16 4.71 5.57 17.00
CA ALA A 16 5.64 6.00 18.05
C ALA A 16 7.12 5.90 17.63
N LYS A 17 7.49 4.81 16.95
CA LYS A 17 8.84 4.65 16.37
C LYS A 17 9.13 5.69 15.31
N ALA A 18 8.17 5.95 14.42
CA ALA A 18 8.32 6.95 13.37
C ALA A 18 8.47 8.37 13.94
N MET A 19 7.73 8.71 15.01
CA MET A 19 7.89 9.99 15.72
C MET A 19 9.31 10.13 16.30
N SER A 20 9.86 9.06 16.88
CA SER A 20 11.23 9.07 17.41
C SER A 20 12.29 9.21 16.32
N ALA A 21 12.10 8.54 15.17
CA ALA A 21 13.05 8.56 14.07
C ALA A 21 13.03 9.87 13.25
N ASN A 22 11.83 10.41 12.96
CA ASN A 22 11.67 11.66 12.22
C ASN A 22 10.35 12.36 12.62
N PRO A 23 10.39 13.25 13.63
CA PRO A 23 9.20 13.94 14.14
C PRO A 23 8.47 14.80 13.10
N ASN A 24 9.19 15.31 12.11
CA ASN A 24 8.65 16.16 11.04
C ASN A 24 8.19 15.36 9.81
N GLY A 25 8.30 14.02 9.87
CA GLY A 25 7.88 13.13 8.81
C GLY A 25 6.36 13.04 8.66
N LYS A 26 5.95 12.44 7.53
CA LYS A 26 4.57 12.01 7.28
C LYS A 26 4.47 10.51 7.46
N PHE A 27 3.39 10.04 8.07
CA PHE A 27 3.15 8.63 8.29
C PHE A 27 1.78 8.21 7.76
N TYR A 28 1.78 7.22 6.87
CA TYR A 28 0.57 6.73 6.21
C TYR A 28 0.24 5.34 6.75
N LEU A 29 -0.87 5.21 7.48
CA LEU A 29 -1.33 3.92 8.03
C LEU A 29 -1.55 2.86 6.94
N ILE A 30 -1.98 3.29 5.75
CA ILE A 30 -2.18 2.44 4.57
C ILE A 30 -0.90 1.72 4.10
N LEU A 31 0.29 2.23 4.46
CA LEU A 31 1.57 1.61 4.10
C LEU A 31 2.02 0.51 5.08
N LEU A 32 1.31 0.31 6.20
CA LEU A 32 1.56 -0.83 7.10
C LEU A 32 1.08 -2.17 6.51
N GLY A 33 0.24 -2.12 5.48
CA GLY A 33 -0.30 -3.29 4.81
C GLY A 33 0.70 -3.96 3.86
N THR A 34 0.22 -5.01 3.18
CA THR A 34 0.99 -5.80 2.22
C THR A 34 0.79 -5.36 0.77
N ASP A 35 0.02 -4.32 0.49
CA ASP A 35 -0.34 -3.85 -0.85
C ASP A 35 0.87 -3.69 -1.79
N SER A 36 1.97 -3.12 -1.28
CA SER A 36 3.20 -2.94 -2.07
C SER A 36 3.85 -4.28 -2.43
N LEU A 37 3.80 -5.24 -1.51
CA LEU A 37 4.33 -6.59 -1.71
C LEU A 37 3.43 -7.41 -2.64
N GLU A 38 2.11 -7.29 -2.51
CA GLU A 38 1.14 -7.91 -3.41
C GLU A 38 1.28 -7.40 -4.84
N THR A 39 1.50 -6.09 -5.01
CA THR A 39 1.80 -5.48 -6.30
C THR A 39 3.07 -6.09 -6.90
N LEU A 40 4.13 -6.22 -6.10
CA LEU A 40 5.39 -6.85 -6.55
C LEU A 40 5.18 -8.31 -6.97
N PHE A 41 4.42 -9.09 -6.20
CA PHE A 41 4.07 -10.47 -6.58
C PHE A 41 3.21 -10.54 -7.83
N GLY A 42 2.31 -9.58 -8.05
CA GLY A 42 1.56 -9.44 -9.29
C GLY A 42 2.47 -9.21 -10.50
N ILE A 43 3.48 -8.35 -10.35
CA ILE A 43 4.49 -8.12 -11.39
C ILE A 43 5.29 -9.39 -11.66
N VAL A 44 5.79 -10.07 -10.63
CA VAL A 44 6.58 -11.31 -10.79
C VAL A 44 5.80 -12.40 -11.53
N ARG A 45 4.49 -12.54 -11.24
CA ARG A 45 3.63 -13.52 -11.93
C ARG A 45 3.31 -13.15 -13.38
N THR A 46 3.26 -11.86 -13.71
CA THR A 46 2.91 -11.39 -15.06
C THR A 46 4.14 -11.11 -15.95
N MET A 47 5.34 -11.05 -15.36
CA MET A 47 6.59 -10.75 -16.06
C MET A 47 6.92 -11.75 -17.17
N VAL A 48 6.55 -13.02 -17.00
CA VAL A 48 6.78 -14.07 -18.00
C VAL A 48 5.44 -14.76 -18.26
N GLY A 49 4.72 -14.30 -19.30
CA GLY A 49 3.28 -14.55 -19.48
C GLY A 49 2.79 -15.99 -19.28
N ASN A 50 3.52 -16.98 -19.82
CA ASN A 50 3.13 -18.40 -19.69
C ASN A 50 3.75 -19.12 -18.49
N ASP A 51 4.73 -18.51 -17.81
CA ASP A 51 5.47 -19.14 -16.72
C ASP A 51 5.19 -18.43 -15.39
N THR A 52 3.94 -18.62 -14.93
CA THR A 52 3.43 -18.00 -13.71
C THR A 52 3.90 -18.71 -12.43
N ASN A 53 4.28 -19.99 -12.55
CA ASN A 53 4.66 -20.86 -11.43
C ASN A 53 6.17 -21.08 -11.42
N THR A 54 6.88 -20.11 -10.87
CA THR A 54 8.35 -20.12 -10.83
C THR A 54 8.89 -21.04 -9.75
N ASP A 55 9.98 -21.74 -10.05
CA ASP A 55 10.81 -22.38 -9.03
C ASP A 55 11.51 -21.33 -8.14
N GLN A 56 11.98 -21.72 -6.96
CA GLN A 56 12.58 -20.83 -5.96
C GLN A 56 13.77 -20.01 -6.51
N LEU A 57 14.60 -20.60 -7.38
CA LEU A 57 15.72 -19.88 -8.00
C LEU A 57 15.23 -18.83 -9.01
N GLN A 58 14.19 -19.16 -9.77
CA GLN A 58 13.60 -18.22 -10.72
C GLN A 58 12.87 -17.09 -9.99
N LEU A 59 12.19 -17.40 -8.90
CA LEU A 59 11.51 -16.44 -8.05
C LEU A 59 12.49 -15.39 -7.51
N SER A 60 13.65 -15.82 -6.98
CA SER A 60 14.64 -14.90 -6.41
C SER A 60 15.21 -13.94 -7.48
N SER A 61 15.52 -14.47 -8.67
CA SER A 61 16.01 -13.66 -9.79
C SER A 61 14.97 -12.64 -10.27
N ARG A 62 13.70 -13.08 -10.43
CA ARG A 62 12.62 -12.18 -10.85
C ARG A 62 12.28 -11.14 -9.80
N LEU A 63 12.28 -11.50 -8.51
CA LEU A 63 12.07 -10.54 -7.41
C LEU A 63 13.14 -9.47 -7.38
N THR A 64 14.41 -9.85 -7.59
CA THR A 64 15.52 -8.89 -7.66
C THR A 64 15.33 -7.90 -8.81
N THR A 65 14.93 -8.41 -9.98
CA THR A 65 14.70 -7.55 -11.15
C THR A 65 13.48 -6.65 -10.93
N ALA A 66 12.37 -7.19 -10.41
CA ALA A 66 11.15 -6.46 -10.15
C ALA A 66 11.34 -5.37 -9.08
N SER A 67 12.13 -5.62 -8.03
CA SER A 67 12.40 -4.64 -6.98
C SER A 67 13.27 -3.49 -7.48
N LEU A 68 14.26 -3.77 -8.34
CA LEU A 68 15.07 -2.75 -9.01
C LEU A 68 14.21 -1.86 -9.92
N CYS A 69 13.36 -2.47 -10.76
CA CYS A 69 12.44 -1.74 -11.61
C CYS A 69 11.47 -0.88 -10.78
N SER A 70 10.89 -1.43 -9.71
CA SER A 70 9.99 -0.69 -8.82
C SER A 70 10.68 0.52 -8.16
N SER A 71 11.92 0.35 -7.69
CA SER A 71 12.70 1.44 -7.10
C SER A 71 13.02 2.54 -8.12
N LEU A 72 13.34 2.16 -9.35
CA LEU A 72 13.63 3.08 -10.45
C LEU A 72 12.38 3.85 -10.89
N LEU A 73 11.22 3.20 -10.97
CA LEU A 73 9.95 3.84 -11.28
C LEU A 73 9.47 4.77 -10.14
N GLN A 74 9.81 4.47 -8.87
CA GLN A 74 9.54 5.38 -7.76
C GLN A 74 10.39 6.66 -7.82
N LEU A 75 11.62 6.58 -8.35
CA LEU A 75 12.49 7.75 -8.59
C LEU A 75 12.01 8.58 -9.78
N HIS A 76 11.36 7.95 -10.76
CA HIS A 76 10.82 8.57 -11.97
C HIS A 76 9.30 8.34 -12.11
N PRO A 77 8.46 9.00 -11.30
CA PRO A 77 7.00 8.84 -11.35
C PRO A 77 6.39 9.15 -12.71
N GLU A 78 7.08 9.92 -13.55
CA GLU A 78 6.69 10.23 -14.93
C GLU A 78 6.68 9.02 -15.87
N TRP A 79 7.43 7.96 -15.56
CA TRP A 79 7.53 6.77 -16.41
C TRP A 79 6.47 5.72 -16.09
N ASP A 80 5.91 5.74 -14.88
CA ASP A 80 4.87 4.81 -14.46
C ASP A 80 3.50 5.50 -14.42
N GLN A 81 2.71 5.33 -15.47
CA GLN A 81 1.33 5.82 -15.50
C GLN A 81 0.37 4.94 -14.68
N GLY A 82 0.85 3.84 -14.11
CA GLY A 82 0.09 2.91 -13.30
C GLY A 82 -1.06 2.23 -14.05
N PRO A 83 -1.63 1.16 -13.48
CA PRO A 83 -2.83 0.54 -14.03
C PRO A 83 -4.02 1.50 -13.90
N ARG A 84 -4.58 1.93 -15.05
CA ARG A 84 -5.81 2.73 -15.07
C ARG A 84 -6.98 1.87 -14.60
N ARG A 85 -7.56 2.22 -13.45
CA ARG A 85 -8.81 1.58 -12.99
C ARG A 85 -9.92 1.82 -14.00
N LEU A 86 -10.37 0.74 -14.64
CA LEU A 86 -11.53 0.76 -15.54
C LEU A 86 -12.80 0.97 -14.69
N LYS A 87 -13.57 2.00 -15.02
CA LYS A 87 -14.92 2.17 -14.46
C LYS A 87 -15.82 1.16 -15.16
N LEU A 88 -16.10 0.04 -14.50
CA LEU A 88 -17.06 -0.93 -14.99
C LEU A 88 -18.48 -0.39 -14.74
N PRO A 89 -19.27 -0.10 -15.79
CA PRO A 89 -20.67 0.22 -15.61
C PRO A 89 -21.41 -1.02 -15.09
N THR A 90 -22.41 -0.79 -14.26
CA THR A 90 -23.37 -1.80 -13.82
C THR A 90 -24.17 -2.31 -15.02
N LEU A 91 -24.50 -3.61 -15.03
CA LEU A 91 -25.31 -4.24 -16.09
C LEU A 91 -26.73 -3.64 -16.18
N CYS A 92 -27.23 -3.07 -15.08
CA CYS A 92 -28.49 -2.35 -15.04
C CYS A 92 -28.25 -0.84 -15.14
N SER A 93 -28.76 -0.22 -16.20
CA SER A 93 -28.74 1.23 -16.39
C SER A 93 -29.60 1.90 -15.31
N GLY A 94 -28.99 2.26 -14.18
CA GLY A 94 -29.68 2.94 -13.08
C GLY A 94 -29.05 2.74 -11.72
N ASP A 95 -28.37 1.61 -11.49
CA ASP A 95 -27.58 1.43 -10.27
C ASP A 95 -26.25 2.14 -10.44
N GLY A 96 -25.91 3.02 -9.50
CA GLY A 96 -24.67 3.79 -9.53
C GLY A 96 -23.43 2.90 -9.78
N VAL A 97 -22.36 3.52 -10.27
CA VAL A 97 -21.05 2.87 -10.46
C VAL A 97 -20.72 2.05 -9.22
N VAL A 98 -20.50 0.73 -9.36
CA VAL A 98 -20.11 -0.15 -8.24
C VAL A 98 -18.85 0.44 -7.63
N ALA A 99 -19.03 1.21 -6.56
CA ALA A 99 -17.98 1.98 -5.95
C ALA A 99 -17.17 1.05 -5.05
N ARG A 100 -16.30 0.23 -5.66
CA ARG A 100 -15.08 -0.29 -5.03
C ARG A 100 -14.09 0.86 -4.75
N LYS A 101 -14.58 1.97 -4.18
CA LYS A 101 -13.87 3.25 -4.06
C LYS A 101 -12.77 3.22 -2.99
N TYR A 102 -12.78 2.23 -2.10
CA TYR A 102 -11.96 2.23 -0.90
C TYR A 102 -10.85 1.16 -0.87
N ASP A 103 -10.84 0.23 -1.83
CA ASP A 103 -9.76 -0.75 -1.98
C ASP A 103 -8.58 -0.09 -2.70
N HIS A 104 -7.37 -0.20 -2.14
CA HIS A 104 -6.11 0.43 -2.55
C HIS A 104 -6.13 1.97 -2.59
N ILE A 105 -6.14 2.57 -1.39
CA ILE A 105 -5.93 4.00 -1.20
C ILE A 105 -4.42 4.26 -1.32
N ASN A 106 -4.03 5.16 -2.21
CA ASN A 106 -2.63 5.58 -2.33
C ASN A 106 -2.35 6.78 -1.43
N PRO A 107 -1.09 7.00 -1.00
CA PRO A 107 -0.69 8.18 -0.24
C PRO A 107 -1.11 9.52 -0.91
N SER A 108 -1.12 9.56 -2.24
CA SER A 108 -1.55 10.73 -3.02
C SER A 108 -3.06 11.01 -2.96
N SER A 109 -3.88 9.99 -2.71
CA SER A 109 -5.33 10.10 -2.58
C SER A 109 -5.80 10.43 -1.15
N TRP A 110 -4.87 10.41 -0.18
CA TRP A 110 -5.15 10.71 1.21
C TRP A 110 -5.34 12.21 1.43
N LYS A 111 -6.51 12.60 1.95
CA LYS A 111 -6.87 14.02 2.17
C LYS A 111 -6.64 14.51 3.61
N GLY A 112 -6.47 13.59 4.56
CA GLY A 112 -6.25 13.93 5.96
C GLY A 112 -4.83 14.37 6.26
N ASP A 113 -4.62 14.95 7.44
CA ASP A 113 -3.28 15.24 7.92
C ASP A 113 -2.60 13.96 8.42
N VAL A 114 -1.36 13.76 7.98
CA VAL A 114 -0.51 12.58 8.28
C VAL A 114 0.80 13.00 8.94
N SER A 115 0.90 14.25 9.38
CA SER A 115 2.09 14.82 10.02
C SER A 115 2.29 14.26 11.42
N LEU A 116 3.43 13.64 11.68
CA LEU A 116 3.73 12.99 12.96
C LEU A 116 3.79 13.98 14.15
N ASN A 117 4.25 15.21 13.90
CA ASN A 117 4.35 16.26 14.93
C ASN A 117 3.01 16.63 15.58
N ARG A 118 1.88 16.33 14.91
CA ARG A 118 0.54 16.66 15.43
C ARG A 118 -0.11 15.50 16.19
N VAL A 119 0.56 14.35 16.27
CA VAL A 119 0.04 13.15 16.92
C VAL A 119 0.39 13.15 18.40
N VAL A 120 -0.63 13.02 19.26
CA VAL A 120 -0.46 12.84 20.70
C VAL A 120 -0.95 11.46 21.10
N LEU A 121 -0.01 10.51 21.15
CA LEU A 121 -0.26 9.08 21.39
C LEU A 121 -1.12 8.82 22.64
N LEU A 122 -0.83 9.51 23.75
CA LEU A 122 -1.59 9.34 25.01
C LEU A 122 -3.08 9.65 24.85
N THR A 123 -3.40 10.77 24.18
CA THR A 123 -4.79 11.17 23.95
C THR A 123 -5.51 10.18 23.02
N SER A 124 -4.82 9.69 21.99
CA SER A 124 -5.37 8.69 21.07
C SER A 124 -5.67 7.38 21.78
N TRP A 125 -4.79 6.90 22.66
CA TRP A 125 -5.02 5.66 23.42
C TRP A 125 -6.18 5.77 24.42
N GLN A 126 -6.38 6.94 25.02
CA GLN A 126 -7.47 7.17 25.98
C GLN A 126 -8.84 7.32 25.32
N LEU A 127 -8.89 7.85 24.09
CA LEU A 127 -10.15 8.07 23.36
C LEU A 127 -10.66 6.84 22.62
N GLY A 128 -9.80 5.83 22.38
CA GLY A 128 -10.15 4.58 21.71
C GLY A 128 -10.09 4.68 20.19
#